data_AF-A0AAV1XIJ3-F1
#
_entry.id   AF-A0AAV1XIJ3-F1
#
_cell.length_a   1.000
_cell.length_b   1.000
_cell.length_c   1.000
_cell.angle_alpha   90.00
_cell.angle_beta   90.00
_cell.angle_gamma   90.00
#
_symmetry.space_group_name_H-M   'P 1'
#
loop_
_entity.id
_entity.type
_entity.pdbx_description
1 polymer ?
#
loop_
_entity_poly.entity_id
_entity_poly.type
_entity_poly.pdbx_seq_one_letter_code
_entity_poly.pdbx_strand_id
1 'polypeptide(L)'
;MAKGGELKEKLLQKQSVLEEIIEDKEPLGKRVWEESKKMWLVAGSAIFFRFSTFGITVVNQAFIGHIGSIELAAYAVVMTLLLRFALGLLFKFGVHGAMGSTVLAYWISNIGQLIYIMYKCPDTWYGFSSAAFKDLWAVIKLSLSSGVMLCLEMWYYTILILLTGNLEGAEVSLSALSICLNINGWGLVIAIGFCTAVRSEKMYIVLYLVSYVAMYN
;
A
#
# COMPACT_ATOMS: atom_id res chain seq x y z
N MET A 1 -43.80 -15.92 -46.81
CA MET A 1 -44.43 -15.63 -45.50
C MET A 1 -43.87 -16.44 -44.34
N ALA A 2 -43.29 -17.64 -44.55
CA ALA A 2 -42.80 -18.49 -43.43
C ALA A 2 -41.62 -17.93 -42.61
N LYS A 3 -40.75 -17.10 -43.21
CA LYS A 3 -39.50 -16.64 -42.58
C LYS A 3 -39.68 -15.57 -41.49
N GLY A 4 -40.83 -14.88 -41.48
CA GLY A 4 -41.14 -13.84 -40.49
C GLY A 4 -41.66 -14.39 -39.16
N GLY A 5 -42.27 -15.57 -39.18
CA GLY A 5 -42.78 -16.26 -37.98
C GLY A 5 -41.64 -16.77 -37.09
N GLU A 6 -40.68 -17.49 -37.68
CA GLU A 6 -39.49 -18.00 -36.96
C GLU A 6 -38.65 -16.88 -36.32
N LEU A 7 -38.53 -15.73 -36.99
CA LEU A 7 -37.74 -14.62 -36.46
C LEU A 7 -38.43 -14.00 -35.24
N LYS A 8 -39.76 -13.88 -35.27
CA LYS A 8 -40.55 -13.40 -34.13
C LYS A 8 -40.46 -14.34 -32.93
N GLU A 9 -40.48 -15.65 -33.17
CA GLU A 9 -40.39 -16.68 -32.14
C GLU A 9 -39.00 -16.67 -31.47
N LYS A 10 -37.93 -16.54 -32.26
CA LYS A 10 -36.56 -16.36 -31.73
C LYS A 10 -36.37 -15.08 -30.95
N LEU A 11 -37.05 -13.99 -31.34
CA LEU A 11 -37.01 -12.73 -30.59
C LEU A 11 -37.80 -12.82 -29.27
N LEU A 12 -38.96 -13.48 -29.28
CA LEU A 12 -39.75 -13.74 -28.07
C LEU A 12 -39.03 -14.67 -27.10
N GLN A 13 -38.35 -15.70 -27.62
CA GLN A 13 -37.54 -16.59 -26.80
C GLN A 13 -36.29 -15.88 -26.26
N LYS A 14 -35.66 -15.02 -27.06
CA LYS A 14 -34.54 -14.20 -26.58
C LYS A 14 -34.98 -13.17 -25.54
N GLN A 15 -36.18 -12.59 -25.69
CA GLN A 15 -36.73 -11.62 -24.75
C GLN A 15 -37.18 -12.25 -23.43
N SER A 16 -37.81 -13.42 -23.47
CA SER A 16 -38.15 -14.19 -22.25
C SER A 16 -36.93 -14.70 -21.51
N VAL A 17 -35.90 -15.16 -22.23
CA VAL A 17 -34.59 -15.49 -21.63
C VAL A 17 -33.92 -14.23 -21.06
N LEU A 18 -34.07 -13.06 -21.71
CA LEU A 18 -33.54 -11.80 -21.18
C LEU A 18 -34.31 -11.36 -19.92
N GLU A 19 -35.63 -11.54 -19.87
CA GLU A 19 -36.48 -11.27 -18.70
C GLU A 19 -36.16 -12.23 -17.56
N GLU A 20 -35.95 -13.53 -17.82
CA GLU A 20 -35.45 -14.49 -16.81
C GLU A 20 -34.05 -14.10 -16.31
N ILE A 21 -33.13 -13.67 -17.18
CA ILE A 21 -31.80 -13.19 -16.78
C ILE A 21 -31.88 -11.90 -15.94
N ILE A 22 -32.87 -11.05 -16.20
CA ILE A 22 -33.09 -9.79 -15.45
C ILE A 22 -33.78 -10.08 -14.11
N GLU A 23 -34.69 -11.06 -14.05
CA GLU A 23 -35.47 -11.41 -12.87
C GLU A 23 -34.70 -12.34 -11.90
N ASP A 24 -33.75 -13.15 -12.41
CA ASP A 24 -32.87 -14.02 -11.63
C ASP A 24 -31.57 -13.32 -11.16
N LYS A 25 -31.37 -12.05 -11.53
CA LYS A 25 -30.39 -11.21 -10.82
C LYS A 25 -30.94 -10.89 -9.44
N GLU A 26 -30.49 -11.65 -8.44
CA GLU A 26 -30.54 -11.24 -7.03
C GLU A 26 -30.32 -9.71 -6.92
N PRO A 27 -31.06 -9.00 -6.05
CA PRO A 27 -30.97 -7.55 -5.95
C PRO A 27 -29.50 -7.18 -5.80
N LEU A 28 -29.00 -6.36 -6.72
CA LEU A 28 -27.59 -5.98 -6.88
C LEU A 28 -26.91 -5.67 -5.53
N GLY A 29 -27.65 -5.03 -4.60
CA GLY A 29 -27.20 -4.72 -3.26
C GLY A 29 -26.88 -5.94 -2.37
N LYS A 30 -27.63 -7.04 -2.45
CA LYS A 30 -27.32 -8.27 -1.70
C LYS A 30 -26.03 -8.92 -2.18
N ARG A 31 -25.84 -8.99 -3.50
CA ARG A 31 -24.62 -9.54 -4.11
C ARG A 31 -23.40 -8.65 -3.82
N VAL A 32 -23.55 -7.33 -3.91
CA VAL A 32 -22.52 -6.36 -3.49
C VAL A 32 -22.21 -6.50 -2.00
N TRP A 33 -23.22 -6.71 -1.15
CA TRP A 33 -23.02 -6.89 0.30
C TRP A 33 -22.28 -8.19 0.64
N GLU A 34 -22.63 -9.29 -0.01
CA GLU A 34 -21.97 -10.59 0.10
C GLU A 34 -20.49 -10.51 -0.33
N GLU A 35 -20.22 -9.92 -1.50
CA GLU A 35 -18.86 -9.74 -2.00
C GLU A 35 -18.06 -8.73 -1.15
N SER A 36 -18.71 -7.65 -0.69
CA SER A 36 -18.09 -6.67 0.21
C SER A 36 -17.67 -7.31 1.54
N LYS A 37 -18.47 -8.22 2.11
CA LYS A 37 -18.13 -8.93 3.36
C LYS A 37 -16.86 -9.76 3.21
N LYS A 38 -16.73 -10.53 2.12
CA LYS A 38 -15.52 -11.33 1.84
C LYS A 38 -14.30 -10.43 1.68
N MET A 39 -14.48 -9.32 0.96
CA MET A 39 -13.42 -8.35 0.73
C MET A 39 -13.02 -7.62 2.02
N TRP A 40 -13.95 -7.37 2.94
CA TRP A 40 -13.69 -6.68 4.20
C TRP A 40 -12.79 -7.49 5.16
N LEU A 41 -12.88 -8.82 5.12
CA LEU A 41 -11.96 -9.69 5.88
C LEU A 41 -10.51 -9.53 5.39
N VAL A 42 -10.33 -9.47 4.06
CA VAL A 42 -9.01 -9.28 3.44
C VAL A 42 -8.53 -7.84 3.64
N ALA A 43 -9.39 -6.85 3.40
CA ALA A 43 -9.08 -5.43 3.56
C ALA A 43 -8.76 -5.09 5.03
N GLY A 44 -9.47 -5.67 5.99
CA GLY A 44 -9.19 -5.50 7.41
C GLY A 44 -7.77 -5.94 7.78
N SER A 45 -7.33 -7.09 7.27
CA SER A 45 -5.95 -7.55 7.47
C SER A 45 -4.92 -6.61 6.83
N ALA A 46 -5.22 -6.07 5.65
CA ALA A 46 -4.35 -5.10 4.97
C ALA A 46 -4.30 -3.75 5.68
N ILE A 47 -5.43 -3.25 6.20
CA ILE A 47 -5.52 -2.01 6.97
C ILE A 47 -4.72 -2.13 8.27
N PHE A 48 -4.90 -3.24 9.00
CA PHE A 48 -4.12 -3.50 10.20
C PHE A 48 -2.61 -3.54 9.91
N PHE A 49 -2.22 -4.25 8.84
CA PHE A 49 -0.84 -4.29 8.39
C PHE A 49 -0.29 -2.91 8.03
N ARG A 50 -1.09 -2.06 7.37
CA ARG A 50 -0.70 -0.69 7.00
C ARG A 50 -0.57 0.23 8.20
N PHE A 51 -1.49 0.16 9.16
CA PHE A 51 -1.40 0.89 10.41
C PHE A 51 -0.13 0.49 11.18
N SER A 52 0.15 -0.81 11.28
CA SER A 52 1.37 -1.33 11.89
C SER A 52 2.63 -0.84 11.15
N THR A 53 2.62 -0.87 9.82
CA THR A 53 3.75 -0.43 8.99
C THR A 53 3.99 1.08 9.10
N PHE A 54 2.92 1.87 9.25
CA PHE A 54 3.02 3.30 9.49
C PHE A 54 3.71 3.59 10.84
N GLY A 55 3.30 2.90 11.91
CA GLY A 55 3.96 3.01 13.22
C GLY A 55 5.46 2.66 13.15
N ILE A 56 5.79 1.58 12.45
CA ILE A 56 7.18 1.17 12.20
C ILE A 56 7.97 2.24 11.41
N THR A 57 7.33 2.90 10.45
CA THR A 57 7.96 3.96 9.65
C THR A 57 8.29 5.19 10.49
N VAL A 58 7.42 5.57 11.42
CA VAL A 58 7.67 6.67 12.36
C VAL A 58 8.86 6.37 13.26
N VAL A 59 8.94 5.14 13.79
CA VAL A 59 10.08 4.66 14.58
C VAL A 59 11.36 4.70 13.73
N ASN A 60 11.35 4.17 12.52
CA ASN A 60 12.52 4.19 11.64
C ASN A 60 12.97 5.61 11.27
N GLN A 61 12.06 6.55 11.03
CA GLN A 61 12.40 7.94 10.73
C GLN A 61 13.07 8.66 11.91
N ALA A 62 12.70 8.31 13.15
CA ALA A 62 13.33 8.83 14.37
C ALA A 62 14.80 8.41 14.50
N PHE A 63 15.15 7.19 14.05
CA PHE A 63 16.51 6.65 14.14
C PHE A 63 17.36 6.84 12.87
N ILE A 64 16.72 7.11 11.72
CA ILE A 64 17.38 7.29 10.41
C ILE A 64 18.43 8.40 10.38
N GLY A 65 18.32 9.41 11.26
CA GLY A 65 19.25 10.55 11.30
C GLY A 65 20.67 10.21 11.75
N HIS A 66 20.87 9.08 12.45
CA HIS A 66 22.18 8.70 13.02
C HIS A 66 22.89 7.56 12.27
N ILE A 67 22.24 6.95 11.26
CA ILE A 67 22.74 5.73 10.60
C ILE A 67 23.30 6.06 9.21
N GLY A 68 24.31 5.31 8.77
CA GLY A 68 24.78 5.32 7.38
C GLY A 68 23.67 4.84 6.43
N SER A 69 22.92 5.77 5.86
CA SER A 69 21.72 5.52 5.06
C SER A 69 21.99 4.67 3.80
N ILE A 70 23.20 4.71 3.26
CA ILE A 70 23.58 4.01 2.03
C ILE A 70 23.77 2.50 2.27
N GLU A 71 24.49 2.12 3.32
CA GLU A 71 24.79 0.70 3.61
C GLU A 71 23.53 -0.06 4.04
N LEU A 72 22.68 0.59 4.84
CA LEU A 72 21.40 0.04 5.27
C LEU A 72 20.41 -0.11 4.11
N ALA A 73 20.34 0.89 3.23
CA ALA A 73 19.47 0.83 2.05
C ALA A 73 19.93 -0.29 1.10
N ALA A 74 21.24 -0.41 0.87
CA ALA A 74 21.81 -1.49 0.06
C ALA A 74 21.48 -2.87 0.66
N TYR A 75 21.68 -3.05 1.96
CA TYR A 75 21.33 -4.29 2.66
C TYR A 75 19.84 -4.65 2.53
N ALA A 76 18.95 -3.69 2.80
CA ALA A 76 17.51 -3.91 2.76
C ALA A 76 17.02 -4.31 1.35
N VAL A 77 17.55 -3.66 0.31
CA VAL A 77 17.22 -3.97 -1.10
C VAL A 77 17.70 -5.38 -1.45
N VAL A 78 18.96 -5.70 -1.16
CA VAL A 78 19.55 -7.02 -1.45
C VAL A 78 18.78 -8.13 -0.74
N MET A 79 18.50 -7.96 0.56
CA MET A 79 17.75 -8.97 1.33
C MET A 79 16.32 -9.15 0.80
N THR A 80 15.64 -8.07 0.45
CA THR A 80 14.28 -8.15 -0.10
C THR A 80 14.26 -8.90 -1.44
N LEU A 81 15.23 -8.64 -2.31
CA LEU A 81 15.34 -9.34 -3.60
C LEU A 81 15.64 -10.83 -3.41
N LEU A 82 16.58 -11.18 -2.52
CA LEU A 82 16.94 -12.56 -2.22
C LEU A 82 15.76 -13.34 -1.64
N LEU A 83 15.04 -12.79 -0.65
CA LEU A 83 13.87 -13.46 -0.06
C LEU A 83 12.75 -13.66 -1.08
N ARG A 84 12.46 -12.65 -1.92
CA ARG A 84 11.44 -12.74 -2.97
C ARG A 84 11.80 -13.80 -4.01
N PHE A 85 13.06 -13.85 -4.43
CA PHE A 85 13.55 -14.85 -5.36
C PHE A 85 13.49 -16.26 -4.76
N ALA A 86 13.97 -16.43 -3.52
CA ALA A 86 13.98 -17.72 -2.83
C ALA A 86 12.55 -18.25 -2.61
N LEU A 87 11.68 -17.48 -1.96
CA LEU A 87 10.32 -17.93 -1.60
C LEU A 87 9.36 -17.94 -2.80
N GLY A 88 9.55 -17.05 -3.76
CA GLY A 88 8.71 -16.97 -4.95
C GLY A 88 9.06 -18.04 -5.99
N LEU A 89 10.34 -18.14 -6.38
CA LEU A 89 10.78 -18.98 -7.49
C LEU A 89 11.35 -20.33 -7.03
N LEU A 90 12.19 -20.33 -5.99
CA LEU A 90 12.90 -21.53 -5.55
C LEU A 90 11.96 -22.51 -4.83
N PHE A 91 11.15 -22.00 -3.90
CA PHE A 91 10.20 -22.80 -3.13
C PHE A 91 8.83 -22.97 -3.81
N LYS A 92 8.59 -22.32 -4.95
CA LYS A 92 7.33 -22.38 -5.74
C LYS A 92 6.06 -22.09 -4.91
N PHE A 93 6.14 -21.27 -3.87
CA PHE A 93 4.97 -20.89 -3.06
C PHE A 93 4.04 -19.87 -3.77
N GLY A 94 4.41 -19.42 -4.96
CA GLY A 94 3.59 -18.51 -5.78
C GLY A 94 3.24 -17.22 -5.03
N VAL A 95 1.96 -16.83 -5.05
CA VAL A 95 1.46 -15.60 -4.42
C VAL A 95 1.65 -15.62 -2.90
N HIS A 96 1.46 -16.77 -2.25
CA HIS A 96 1.65 -16.89 -0.80
C HIS A 96 3.12 -16.69 -0.40
N GLY A 97 4.05 -17.18 -1.22
CA GLY A 97 5.49 -16.91 -1.07
C GLY A 97 5.85 -15.44 -1.24
N ALA A 98 5.23 -14.76 -2.21
CA ALA A 98 5.44 -13.33 -2.42
C ALA A 98 4.95 -12.48 -1.23
N MET A 99 3.78 -12.81 -0.67
CA MET A 99 3.25 -12.15 0.53
C MET A 99 4.15 -12.42 1.75
N GLY A 100 4.50 -13.68 2.00
CA GLY A 100 5.37 -14.07 3.12
C GLY A 100 6.77 -13.45 3.04
N SER A 101 7.38 -13.45 1.85
CA SER A 101 8.71 -12.85 1.64
C SER A 101 8.73 -11.35 1.93
N THR A 102 7.64 -10.64 1.62
CA THR A 102 7.52 -9.20 1.90
C THR A 102 7.44 -8.95 3.40
N VAL A 103 6.61 -9.71 4.12
CA VAL A 103 6.52 -9.60 5.59
C VAL A 103 7.88 -9.89 6.24
N LEU A 104 8.54 -10.99 5.85
CA LEU A 104 9.84 -11.36 6.39
C LEU A 104 10.92 -10.31 6.07
N ALA A 105 11.00 -9.82 4.83
CA ALA A 105 11.96 -8.80 4.45
C ALA A 105 11.78 -7.49 5.25
N TYR A 106 10.53 -7.11 5.51
CA TYR A 106 10.22 -5.98 6.39
C TYR A 106 10.72 -6.23 7.82
N TRP A 107 10.39 -7.36 8.44
CA TRP A 107 10.82 -7.63 9.83
C TRP A 107 12.34 -7.77 9.96
N ILE A 108 13.01 -8.47 9.04
CA ILE A 108 14.46 -8.63 9.04
C ILE A 108 15.17 -7.28 8.95
N SER A 109 14.70 -6.39 8.07
CA SER A 109 15.28 -5.05 7.92
C SER A 109 15.12 -4.19 9.18
N ASN A 110 13.98 -4.32 9.88
CA ASN A 110 13.73 -3.60 11.14
C ASN A 110 14.57 -4.15 12.30
N ILE A 111 14.69 -5.47 12.42
CA ILE A 111 15.54 -6.10 13.45
C ILE A 111 17.01 -5.78 13.18
N GLY A 112 17.45 -5.80 11.92
CA GLY A 112 18.80 -5.40 11.54
C GLY A 112 19.11 -3.95 11.91
N GLN A 113 18.16 -3.03 11.70
CA GLN A 113 18.26 -1.63 12.14
C GLN A 113 18.39 -1.49 13.66
N LEU A 114 17.55 -2.20 14.41
CA LEU A 114 17.57 -2.17 15.87
C LEU A 114 18.90 -2.72 16.42
N ILE A 115 19.37 -3.85 15.89
CA ILE A 115 20.65 -4.45 16.26
C ILE A 115 21.79 -3.47 15.96
N TYR A 116 21.80 -2.83 14.79
CA TYR A 116 22.84 -1.86 14.42
C TYR A 116 22.94 -0.71 15.42
N ILE A 117 21.80 -0.13 15.83
CA ILE A 117 21.74 0.95 16.82
C ILE A 117 22.35 0.49 18.16
N MET A 118 21.98 -0.70 18.63
CA MET A 118 22.45 -1.25 19.91
C MET A 118 23.97 -1.48 19.95
N TYR A 119 24.58 -1.91 18.84
CA TYR A 119 26.00 -2.26 18.81
C TYR A 119 26.93 -1.09 18.46
N LYS A 120 26.53 -0.19 17.56
CA LYS A 120 27.43 0.86 17.02
C LYS A 120 27.37 2.16 17.83
N CYS A 121 26.21 2.49 18.41
CA CYS A 121 25.99 3.74 19.14
C CYS A 121 25.41 3.47 20.55
N PRO A 122 26.26 3.05 21.52
CA PRO A 122 25.80 2.79 22.89
C PRO A 122 25.19 4.03 23.56
N ASP A 123 25.62 5.24 23.16
CA ASP A 123 25.14 6.51 23.71
C ASP A 123 23.77 6.96 23.17
N THR A 124 23.21 6.24 22.18
CA THR A 124 21.89 6.58 21.60
C THR A 124 20.76 5.75 22.22
N TRP A 125 21.06 4.59 22.80
CA TRP A 125 20.06 3.70 23.37
C TRP A 125 20.47 3.19 24.76
N TYR A 126 19.94 3.83 25.81
CA TYR A 126 20.13 3.44 27.21
C TYR A 126 19.06 2.48 27.74
N GLY A 127 18.17 1.97 26.87
CA GLY A 127 17.03 1.12 27.23
C GLY A 127 15.69 1.87 27.31
N PHE A 128 14.63 1.14 27.67
CA PHE A 128 13.28 1.68 27.82
C PHE A 128 13.13 2.45 29.13
N SER A 129 13.33 3.77 29.10
CA SER A 129 13.03 4.66 30.24
C SER A 129 11.64 5.29 30.09
N SER A 130 10.87 5.38 31.20
CA SER A 130 9.52 5.97 31.23
C SER A 130 9.49 7.45 30.81
N ALA A 131 10.64 8.15 30.83
CA ALA A 131 10.76 9.53 30.36
C ALA A 131 10.59 9.65 28.84
N ALA A 132 11.05 8.66 28.06
CA ALA A 132 10.93 8.65 26.59
C ALA A 132 9.47 8.54 26.10
N PHE A 133 8.58 7.98 26.94
CA PHE A 133 7.16 7.86 26.60
C PHE A 133 6.38 9.18 26.71
N LYS A 134 6.89 10.17 27.44
CA LYS A 134 6.22 11.48 27.57
C LYS A 134 6.25 12.27 26.25
N ASP A 135 7.38 12.27 25.56
CA ASP A 135 7.51 12.91 24.25
C ASP A 135 6.84 12.09 23.14
N LEU A 136 6.71 10.78 23.33
CA LEU A 136 6.06 9.87 22.38
C LEU A 136 4.56 10.14 22.23
N TRP A 137 3.89 10.69 23.26
CA TRP A 137 2.45 10.95 23.21
C TRP A 137 2.05 11.93 22.09
N ALA A 138 2.84 13.00 21.89
CA ALA A 138 2.62 13.95 20.81
C ALA A 138 2.79 13.28 19.44
N VAL A 139 3.81 12.43 19.30
CA VAL A 139 4.08 11.65 18.09
C VAL A 139 2.98 10.64 17.81
N ILE A 140 2.45 9.95 18.83
CA ILE A 140 1.31 9.02 18.71
C ILE A 140 0.07 9.77 18.25
N LYS A 141 -0.23 10.94 18.83
CA LYS A 141 -1.41 11.73 18.46
C LYS A 141 -1.34 12.20 17.01
N LEU A 142 -0.16 12.67 16.57
CA LEU A 142 0.09 13.03 15.16
C LEU A 142 -0.02 11.79 14.25
N SER A 143 0.57 10.68 14.67
CA SER A 143 0.56 9.41 13.94
C SER A 143 -0.83 8.82 13.79
N LEU A 144 -1.67 8.96 14.82
CA LEU A 144 -3.05 8.51 14.79
C LEU A 144 -3.86 9.31 13.76
N SER A 145 -3.67 10.63 13.69
CA SER A 145 -4.34 11.47 12.69
C SER A 145 -3.97 11.06 11.26
N SER A 146 -2.67 10.86 10.98
CA SER A 146 -2.20 10.40 9.66
C SER A 146 -2.61 8.96 9.37
N GLY A 147 -2.61 8.08 10.38
CA GLY A 147 -3.06 6.70 10.27
C GLY A 147 -4.54 6.62 9.88
N VAL A 148 -5.40 7.45 10.47
CA VAL A 148 -6.82 7.53 10.10
C VAL A 148 -7.00 8.04 8.67
N MET A 149 -6.25 9.07 8.25
CA MET A 149 -6.28 9.55 6.86
C MET A 149 -5.92 8.45 5.85
N LEU A 150 -4.85 7.70 6.12
CA LEU A 150 -4.42 6.58 5.25
C LEU A 150 -5.39 5.40 5.27
N CYS A 151 -6.02 5.13 6.42
CA CYS A 151 -7.08 4.13 6.50
C CYS A 151 -8.29 4.54 5.65
N LEU A 152 -8.73 5.80 5.74
CA LEU A 152 -9.84 6.33 4.95
C LEU A 152 -9.52 6.31 3.44
N GLU A 153 -8.30 6.64 3.05
CA GLU A 153 -7.84 6.53 1.66
C GLU A 153 -7.93 5.08 1.14
N MET A 154 -7.51 4.11 1.96
CA MET A 154 -7.63 2.69 1.61
C MET A 154 -9.09 2.21 1.54
N TRP A 155 -9.95 2.70 2.41
CA TRP A 155 -11.39 2.45 2.35
C TRP A 155 -12.00 3.02 1.08
N TYR A 156 -11.66 4.26 0.72
CA TYR A 156 -12.09 4.89 -0.51
C TYR A 156 -11.70 4.07 -1.75
N TYR A 157 -10.46 3.62 -1.83
CA TYR A 157 -10.02 2.77 -2.95
C TYR A 157 -10.72 1.41 -2.99
N THR A 158 -11.01 0.81 -1.84
CA THR A 158 -11.76 -0.46 -1.78
C THR A 158 -13.18 -0.29 -2.30
N ILE A 159 -13.86 0.79 -1.91
CA ILE A 159 -15.21 1.14 -2.40
C ILE A 159 -15.16 1.40 -3.91
N LEU A 160 -14.17 2.15 -4.41
CA LEU A 160 -14.00 2.39 -5.84
C LEU A 160 -13.80 1.10 -6.64
N ILE A 161 -12.98 0.17 -6.14
CA ILE A 161 -12.76 -1.12 -6.78
C ILE A 161 -14.06 -1.93 -6.81
N LEU A 162 -14.82 -1.95 -5.71
CA LEU A 162 -16.11 -2.63 -5.65
C LEU A 162 -17.13 -2.06 -6.65
N LEU A 163 -17.23 -0.73 -6.73
CA LEU A 163 -18.12 -0.05 -7.69
C LEU A 163 -17.69 -0.32 -9.13
N THR A 164 -16.39 -0.26 -9.39
CA THR A 164 -15.80 -0.46 -10.73
C THR A 164 -15.90 -1.92 -11.18
N GLY A 165 -15.81 -2.87 -10.25
CA GLY A 165 -15.98 -4.31 -10.49
C GLY A 165 -17.41 -4.73 -10.82
N ASN A 166 -18.39 -3.84 -10.56
CA ASN A 166 -19.80 -4.11 -10.82
C ASN A 166 -20.31 -3.49 -12.14
N LEU A 167 -19.47 -2.77 -12.88
CA LEU A 167 -19.82 -2.22 -14.18
C LEU A 167 -19.89 -3.32 -15.25
N GLU A 168 -20.73 -3.13 -16.27
CA GLU A 168 -20.71 -3.99 -17.46
C GLU A 168 -19.36 -3.81 -18.17
N GLY A 169 -18.61 -4.91 -18.35
CA GLY A 169 -17.24 -4.84 -18.85
C GLY A 169 -16.19 -4.42 -17.80
N ALA A 170 -16.44 -4.69 -16.52
CA ALA A 170 -15.60 -4.35 -15.36
C ALA A 170 -14.09 -4.62 -15.52
N GLU A 171 -13.68 -5.63 -16.29
CA GLU A 171 -12.26 -5.96 -16.50
C GLU A 171 -11.45 -4.77 -17.05
N VAL A 172 -12.01 -4.03 -18.00
CA VAL A 172 -11.34 -2.89 -18.64
C VAL A 172 -11.24 -1.72 -17.65
N SER A 173 -12.34 -1.40 -16.96
CA SER A 173 -12.36 -0.30 -15.98
C SER A 173 -11.51 -0.58 -14.75
N LEU A 174 -11.49 -1.83 -14.26
CA LEU A 174 -10.62 -2.26 -13.15
C LEU A 174 -9.14 -2.21 -13.54
N SER A 175 -8.80 -2.60 -14.77
CA SER A 175 -7.44 -2.52 -15.28
C SER A 175 -6.97 -1.06 -15.36
N ALA A 176 -7.80 -0.17 -15.88
CA ALA A 176 -7.52 1.27 -15.91
C ALA A 176 -7.36 1.85 -14.50
N LEU A 177 -8.26 1.49 -13.57
CA LEU A 177 -8.18 1.90 -12.16
C LEU A 177 -6.86 1.43 -11.52
N SER A 178 -6.45 0.19 -11.73
CA SER A 178 -5.18 -0.35 -11.22
C SER A 178 -3.96 0.42 -11.71
N ILE A 179 -3.93 0.78 -13.00
CA ILE A 179 -2.84 1.59 -13.57
C ILE A 179 -2.82 2.97 -12.91
N CYS A 180 -3.96 3.64 -12.77
CA CYS A 180 -4.07 4.94 -12.13
C CYS A 180 -3.59 4.91 -10.66
N LEU A 181 -3.99 3.89 -9.90
CA LEU A 181 -3.57 3.70 -8.51
C LEU A 181 -2.07 3.47 -8.39
N ASN A 182 -1.48 2.70 -9.31
CA ASN A 182 -0.03 2.55 -9.36
C ASN A 182 0.63 3.90 -9.62
N ILE A 183 0.24 4.64 -10.66
CA ILE A 183 0.85 5.95 -10.97
C ILE A 183 0.78 6.91 -9.77
N ASN A 184 -0.36 6.98 -9.08
CA ASN A 184 -0.50 7.78 -7.86
C ASN A 184 0.45 7.31 -6.74
N GLY A 185 0.56 6.00 -6.54
CA GLY A 185 1.49 5.40 -5.58
C GLY A 185 2.95 5.75 -5.86
N TRP A 186 3.38 5.71 -7.13
CA TRP A 186 4.73 6.13 -7.53
C TRP A 186 4.96 7.62 -7.26
N GLY A 187 3.98 8.47 -7.57
CA GLY A 187 4.02 9.91 -7.28
C GLY A 187 4.23 10.20 -5.79
N LEU A 188 3.51 9.48 -4.92
CA LEU A 188 3.65 9.62 -3.46
C LEU A 188 5.04 9.18 -2.97
N VAL A 189 5.59 8.08 -3.47
CA VAL A 189 6.93 7.60 -3.08
C VAL A 189 8.02 8.60 -3.48
N ILE A 190 7.91 9.19 -4.67
CA ILE A 190 8.84 10.23 -5.12
C ILE A 190 8.73 11.48 -4.24
N ALA A 191 7.51 11.92 -3.93
CA ALA A 191 7.27 13.07 -3.05
C ALA A 191 7.85 12.86 -1.64
N ILE A 192 7.61 11.69 -1.04
CA ILE A 192 8.18 11.31 0.26
C ILE A 192 9.71 11.24 0.17
N GLY A 193 10.26 10.69 -0.93
CA GLY A 193 11.69 10.69 -1.20
C GLY A 193 12.29 12.09 -1.15
N PHE A 194 11.67 13.07 -1.82
CA PHE A 194 12.10 14.47 -1.77
C PHE A 194 11.98 15.09 -0.37
N CYS A 195 10.84 14.89 0.32
CA CYS A 195 10.64 15.39 1.68
C CYS A 195 11.68 14.82 2.68
N THR A 196 12.02 13.53 2.56
CA THR A 196 13.05 12.91 3.40
C THR A 196 14.45 13.40 3.04
N ALA A 197 14.73 13.66 1.77
CA ALA A 197 16.01 14.20 1.33
C ALA A 197 16.25 15.63 1.86
N VAL A 198 15.21 16.48 1.84
CA VAL A 198 15.26 17.83 2.42
C VAL A 198 15.59 17.78 3.91
N ARG A 199 15.04 16.83 4.66
CA ARG A 199 15.29 16.68 6.11
C ARG A 199 16.75 16.34 6.48
N SER A 200 17.59 15.95 5.52
CA SER A 200 19.00 15.67 5.77
C SER A 200 19.79 16.98 5.84
N GLU A 201 20.45 17.26 6.97
CA GLU A 201 21.25 18.49 7.17
C GLU A 201 22.26 18.76 6.03
N LYS A 202 22.76 17.70 5.38
CA LYS A 202 23.71 17.79 4.27
C LYS A 202 23.13 18.37 2.98
N MET A 203 21.81 18.34 2.76
CA MET A 203 21.18 18.84 1.54
C MET A 203 20.51 20.21 1.70
N TYR A 204 20.17 20.63 2.92
CA TYR A 204 19.78 22.03 3.19
C TYR A 204 20.87 23.00 2.74
N ILE A 205 22.14 22.72 3.02
CA ILE A 205 23.28 23.54 2.60
C ILE A 205 23.41 23.58 1.06
N VAL A 206 23.20 22.45 0.38
CA VAL A 206 23.27 22.35 -1.09
C VAL A 206 22.10 23.09 -1.75
N LEU A 207 20.88 22.95 -1.24
CA LEU A 207 19.72 23.70 -1.72
C LEU A 207 19.88 25.20 -1.45
N TYR A 208 20.40 25.58 -0.27
CA TYR A 208 20.69 26.98 0.03
C TYR A 208 21.75 27.53 -0.93
N LEU A 209 22.81 26.78 -1.23
CA LEU A 209 23.84 27.15 -2.21
C LEU A 209 23.30 27.23 -3.64
N VAL A 210 22.46 26.29 -4.08
CA VAL A 210 21.85 26.32 -5.42
C VAL A 210 20.87 27.49 -5.55
N SER A 211 20.06 27.76 -4.53
CA SER A 211 19.20 28.95 -4.48
C SER A 211 20.00 30.25 -4.42
N TYR A 212 21.11 30.28 -3.67
CA TYR A 212 21.99 31.45 -3.57
C TYR A 212 22.74 31.73 -4.87
N VAL A 213 23.22 30.69 -5.56
CA VAL A 213 23.85 30.80 -6.88
C VAL A 213 22.84 31.17 -7.98
N ALA A 214 21.62 30.65 -7.92
CA ALA A 214 20.54 31.01 -8.85
C ALA A 214 19.97 32.42 -8.61
N MET A 215 20.24 33.03 -7.44
CA MET A 215 19.84 34.40 -7.13
C MET A 215 20.93 35.44 -7.46
N TYR A 216 22.17 34.98 -7.73
CA TYR A 216 23.33 35.81 -8.03
C TYR A 216 23.84 35.68 -9.48
N ASN A 217 23.08 35.01 -10.34
CA ASN A 217 23.30 34.89 -11.78
C ASN A 217 21.98 35.16 -12.50
#